data_AF-A0A8T6NXB9-F1
#
_entry.id   AF-A0A8T6NXB9-F1
#
_cell.length_a   1.000
_cell.length_b   1.000
_cell.length_c   1.000
_cell.angle_alpha   90.00
_cell.angle_beta   90.00
_cell.angle_gamma   90.00
#
_symmetry.space_group_name_H-M   'P 1'
#
loop_
_entity.id
_entity.type
_entity.pdbx_description
1 polymer ?
#
loop_
_entity_poly.entity_id
_entity_poly.type
_entity_poly.pdbx_seq_one_letter_code
_entity_poly.pdbx_strand_id
1 'polypeptide(L)' 'MPIDKNVKDQWEKLQSDYNYPVDAMGRPIDQNDQETLNVWREEGIDRFMQK' A
#
# COMPACT_ATOMS: atom_id res chain seq x y z
N MET A 1 -0.26 4.54 13.52
CA MET A 1 -0.16 6.02 13.41
C MET A 1 -0.82 6.42 12.11
N PRO A 2 -1.58 7.53 12.04
CA PRO A 2 -2.11 7.96 10.75
C PRO A 2 -0.95 8.34 9.83
N ILE A 3 -0.88 7.71 8.64
CA ILE A 3 0.09 8.11 7.61
C ILE A 3 -0.26 9.50 7.09
N ASP A 4 0.75 10.24 6.64
CA ASP A 4 0.54 11.53 6.01
C ASP A 4 -0.35 11.36 4.78
N LYS A 5 -1.33 12.26 4.61
CA LYS A 5 -2.29 12.19 3.51
C LYS A 5 -1.61 12.20 2.14
N ASN A 6 -0.52 12.96 1.97
CA ASN A 6 0.21 12.99 0.71
C ASN A 6 0.87 11.64 0.41
N VAL A 7 1.39 10.98 1.44
CA VAL A 7 1.97 9.64 1.33
C VAL A 7 0.88 8.64 0.94
N LYS A 8 -0.30 8.72 1.57
CA LYS A 8 -1.45 7.88 1.22
C LYS A 8 -1.90 8.08 -0.24
N ASP A 9 -2.13 9.32 -0.67
CA ASP A 9 -2.57 9.64 -2.03
C ASP A 9 -1.54 9.14 -3.09
N GLN A 10 -0.24 9.21 -2.77
CA GLN A 10 0.80 8.65 -3.62
C GLN A 10 0.82 7.11 -3.61
N TRP A 11 0.62 6.51 -2.44
CA TRP A 11 0.60 5.07 -2.26
C TRP A 11 -0.58 4.43 -3.00
N GLU A 12 -1.77 5.03 -2.94
CA GLU A 12 -2.95 4.60 -3.70
C GLU A 12 -2.69 4.60 -5.21
N LYS A 13 -2.06 5.66 -5.73
CA LYS A 13 -1.66 5.74 -7.14
C LYS A 13 -0.69 4.64 -7.51
N LEU A 14 0.36 4.45 -6.71
CA LEU A 14 1.33 3.39 -6.95
C LEU A 14 0.66 2.02 -6.95
N GLN A 15 -0.20 1.73 -5.97
CA GLN A 15 -0.89 0.44 -5.89
C GLN A 15 -1.74 0.15 -7.13
N SER A 16 -2.31 1.18 -7.77
CA SER A 16 -3.10 1.01 -9.00
C SER A 16 -2.32 0.51 -10.22
N ASP A 17 -0.99 0.66 -10.20
CA ASP A 17 -0.10 0.16 -11.24
C ASP A 17 0.35 -1.30 -11.01
N TYR A 18 0.03 -1.88 -9.84
CA TYR A 18 0.49 -3.21 -9.45
C TYR A 18 -0.66 -4.13 -9.03
N ASN A 19 -0.54 -5.41 -9.38
CA ASN A 19 -1.45 -6.48 -8.98
C ASN A 19 -0.99 -7.24 -7.71
N TYR A 20 -0.03 -6.67 -6.99
CA TYR A 20 0.52 -7.21 -5.74
C TYR A 20 0.67 -6.08 -4.71
N PRO A 21 0.71 -6.39 -3.40
CA PRO A 21 0.87 -5.38 -2.37
C PRO A 21 2.21 -4.65 -2.50
N VAL A 22 2.17 -3.33 -2.62
CA VAL A 22 3.37 -2.47 -2.60
C VAL A 22 3.37 -1.56 -1.39
N ASP A 23 4.55 -1.15 -0.92
CA ASP A 23 4.72 -0.14 0.11
C ASP A 23 4.54 1.27 -0.45
N ALA A 24 4.59 2.29 0.41
CA ALA A 24 4.44 3.69 0.00
C ALA A 24 5.55 4.21 -0.93
N MET A 25 6.59 3.41 -1.19
CA MET A 25 7.66 3.70 -2.14
C MET A 25 7.49 2.91 -3.45
N GLY A 26 6.44 2.09 -3.58
CA GLY A 26 6.18 1.26 -4.75
C GLY A 26 6.99 -0.03 -4.79
N ARG A 27 7.61 -0.44 -3.68
CA ARG A 27 8.34 -1.71 -3.58
C ARG A 27 7.38 -2.81 -3.13
N PRO A 28 7.49 -4.05 -3.62
CA PRO A 28 6.68 -5.15 -3.12
C PRO A 28 6.81 -5.30 -1.61
N ILE A 29 5.68 -5.41 -0.90
CA ILE A 29 5.70 -5.69 0.55
C ILE A 29 6.06 -7.17 0.74
N ASP A 30 7.05 -7.43 1.59
CA ASP A 30 7.40 -8.80 1.96
C ASP A 30 6.25 -9.46 2.74
N GLN A 31 5.97 -10.73 2.47
CA GLN A 31 4.90 -11.47 3.18
C GLN A 31 5.18 -11.62 4.69
N ASN A 32 6.44 -11.51 5.10
CA ASN A 32 6.84 -11.53 6.50
C ASN A 32 6.74 -10.14 7.16
N ASP A 33 6.63 -9.07 6.38
CA ASP A 33 6.41 -7.72 6.87
C ASP A 33 4.92 -7.49 7.16
N GLN A 34 4.46 -8.15 8.23
CA GLN A 34 3.08 -8.09 8.68
C GLN A 34 2.69 -6.68 9.12
N GLU A 35 3.63 -5.87 9.58
CA GLU A 35 3.35 -4.49 9.99
C GLU A 35 2.93 -3.64 8.79
N THR A 36 3.75 -3.63 7.73
CA THR A 36 3.45 -2.88 6.51
C THR A 36 2.19 -3.44 5.82
N LEU A 37 2.00 -4.76 5.80
CA LEU A 37 0.78 -5.38 5.26
C LEU A 37 -0.48 -4.97 6.02
N ASN A 38 -0.41 -4.90 7.35
CA ASN A 38 -1.55 -4.49 8.17
C ASN A 38 -1.88 -3.02 7.92
N VAL A 39 -0.88 -2.13 7.91
CA VAL A 39 -1.09 -0.71 7.58
C VAL A 39 -1.70 -0.56 6.19
N TRP A 40 -1.17 -1.28 5.20
CA TRP A 40 -1.67 -1.27 3.83
C TRP A 40 -3.15 -1.66 3.73
N ARG A 41 -3.60 -2.68 4.49
CA ARG A 41 -5.03 -3.08 4.56
C ARG A 41 -5.87 -2.10 5.37
N GLU A 42 -5.38 -1.64 6.53
CA GLU A 42 -6.10 -0.71 7.41
C GLU A 42 -6.36 0.62 6.71
N GLU A 43 -5.41 1.08 5.89
CA GLU A 43 -5.53 2.29 5.09
C GLU A 43 -6.39 2.10 3.84
N GLY A 44 -6.76 0.87 3.50
CA GLY A 44 -7.63 0.52 2.38
C GLY A 44 -6.94 0.60 1.00
N ILE A 45 -5.62 0.52 0.98
CA ILE A 45 -4.81 0.61 -0.25
C ILE A 45 -5.05 -0.62 -1.14
N ASP A 46 -5.41 -1.76 -0.54
CA ASP A 46 -5.75 -3.02 -1.20
C ASP A 46 -6.82 -2.89 -2.29
N ARG A 47 -7.75 -1.95 -2.13
CA ARG A 47 -8.85 -1.72 -3.08
C ARG A 47 -8.39 -1.18 -4.43
N PHE A 48 -7.20 -0.59 -4.47
CA PHE A 48 -6.63 -0.02 -5.69
C PHE A 48 -5.82 -1.04 -6.47
N MET A 49 -5.63 -2.26 -5.97
CA MET A 49 -4.87 -3.29 -6.67
C MET A 49 -5.49 -3.62 -8.03
N GLN A 50 -4.63 -3.69 -9.06
CA GLN A 50 -5.10 -4.01 -10.42
C GLN A 50 -5.62 -5.46 -10.46
N LYS A 51 -6.79 -5.66 -11.08
CA LYS A 51 -7.39 -6.98 -11.31
C LYS A 51 -6.78 -7.71 -12.49
#